data_AF-A8V3B0-F1
#
_entry.id   AF-A8V3B0-F1
#
_cell.length_a   1.000
_cell.length_b   1.000
_cell.length_c   1.000
_cell.angle_alpha   90.00
_cell.angle_beta   90.00
_cell.angle_gamma   90.00
#
_symmetry.space_group_name_H-M   'P 1'
#
loop_
_entity.id
_entity.type
_entity.pdbx_description
1 polymer ?
#
loop_
_entity_poly.entity_id
_entity_poly.type
_entity_poly.pdbx_seq_one_letter_code
_entity_poly.pdbx_strand_id
1 'polypeptide(L)' 'MKEGLKKASEEIGKHFFNIGVAIIVFAIIQPIIKDEFNLKISIAFGSVYLIIFLIATFLIIVGGSKSE' A
#
# COMPACT_ATOMS: atom_id res chain seq x y z
N MET A 1 19.33 -15.33 -0.05
CA MET A 1 18.06 -15.34 -0.81
C MET A 1 18.41 -15.33 -2.29
N LYS A 2 17.91 -16.28 -3.10
CA LYS A 2 18.16 -16.31 -4.56
C LYS A 2 17.66 -15.00 -5.18
N GLU A 3 18.33 -14.49 -6.21
CA GLU A 3 18.00 -13.20 -6.84
C GLU A 3 16.53 -13.12 -7.30
N GLY A 4 15.98 -14.22 -7.84
CA GLY A 4 14.57 -14.28 -8.24
C GLY A 4 13.58 -14.09 -7.08
N LEU A 5 13.91 -14.56 -5.87
CA LEU A 5 13.09 -14.35 -4.67
C LEU A 5 13.10 -12.89 -4.24
N LYS A 6 14.23 -12.19 -4.42
CA LYS A 6 14.35 -10.76 -4.09
C LYS A 6 13.50 -9.90 -5.02
N LYS A 7 13.60 -10.12 -6.34
CA LYS A 7 12.76 -9.43 -7.33
C LYS A 7 11.27 -9.73 -7.12
N ALA A 8 10.91 -10.98 -6.81
CA ALA A 8 9.52 -11.32 -6.49
C ALA A 8 9.00 -10.56 -5.26
N SER A 9 9.79 -10.46 -4.19
CA SER A 9 9.43 -9.68 -2.99
C SER A 9 9.22 -8.20 -3.31
N GLU A 10 10.10 -7.61 -4.13
CA GLU A 10 9.99 -6.22 -4.55
C GLU A 10 8.71 -5.97 -5.36
N GLU A 11 8.41 -6.81 -6.35
CA GLU A 11 7.21 -6.69 -7.16
C GLU A 11 5.93 -6.87 -6.34
N ILE A 12 5.90 -7.82 -5.40
CA ILE A 12 4.78 -7.95 -4.46
C ILE A 12 4.61 -6.66 -3.66
N GLY A 13 5.70 -6.10 -3.13
CA GLY A 13 5.65 -4.84 -2.39
C GLY A 13 5.08 -3.68 -3.23
N LYS A 14 5.46 -3.56 -4.51
CA LYS A 14 4.87 -2.56 -5.44
C LYS A 14 3.38 -2.79 -5.65
N HIS A 15 2.92 -4.04 -5.78
CA HIS A 15 1.50 -4.35 -5.87
C HIS A 15 0.73 -3.96 -4.60
N PHE A 16 1.27 -4.26 -3.42
CA PHE A 16 0.67 -3.81 -2.16
C PHE A 16 0.59 -2.28 -2.08
N PHE A 17 1.62 -1.57 -2.56
CA PHE A 17 1.60 -0.11 -2.63
C PHE A 17 0.45 0.41 -3.50
N ASN A 18 0.26 -0.17 -4.69
CA ASN A 18 -0.85 0.19 -5.58
C ASN A 18 -2.23 -0.11 -4.97
N ILE A 19 -2.36 -1.23 -4.25
CA ILE A 19 -3.58 -1.54 -3.48
C ILE A 19 -3.83 -0.48 -2.41
N GLY A 20 -2.77 -0.05 -1.70
CA GLY A 20 -2.85 1.04 -0.72
C GLY A 20 -3.38 2.34 -1.34
N VAL A 21 -2.83 2.75 -2.49
CA VAL A 21 -3.31 3.93 -3.22
C VAL A 21 -4.79 3.77 -3.63
N ALA A 22 -5.19 2.60 -4.13
CA ALA A 22 -6.58 2.34 -4.49
C ALA A 22 -7.52 2.48 -3.27
N ILE A 23 -7.13 2.00 -2.10
CA ILE A 23 -7.91 2.17 -0.86
C ILE A 23 -8.10 3.65 -0.54
N ILE A 24 -7.05 4.47 -0.61
CA ILE A 24 -7.17 5.91 -0.37
C ILE A 24 -8.14 6.54 -1.38
N VAL A 25 -8.02 6.20 -2.66
CA VAL A 25 -8.88 6.75 -3.72
C VAL A 25 -10.34 6.37 -3.50
N PHE A 26 -10.64 5.09 -3.31
CA PHE A 26 -12.02 4.60 -3.25
C PHE A 26 -12.69 4.78 -1.89
N ALA A 27 -11.94 4.67 -0.79
CA ALA A 27 -12.51 4.73 0.56
C ALA A 27 -12.44 6.11 1.22
N ILE A 28 -11.61 7.03 0.69
CA ILE A 28 -11.46 8.38 1.24
C ILE A 28 -11.79 9.43 0.19
N ILE A 29 -11.07 9.46 -0.94
CA ILE A 29 -11.22 10.53 -1.93
C ILE A 29 -12.60 10.50 -2.59
N GLN A 30 -13.08 9.33 -3.04
CA GLN A 30 -14.39 9.24 -3.68
C GLN A 30 -15.55 9.65 -2.77
N PRO A 31 -15.63 9.21 -1.50
CA PRO A 31 -16.64 9.69 -0.56
C PRO A 31 -16.59 11.21 -0.35
N ILE A 32 -15.40 11.82 -0.33
CA ILE A 32 -15.27 13.28 -0.25
C ILE A 32 -15.86 13.95 -1.49
N ILE A 33 -15.53 13.47 -2.69
CA ILE A 33 -16.05 14.04 -3.95
C ILE A 33 -17.57 13.91 -4.08
N LYS A 34 -18.15 12.87 -3.48
CA LYS A 34 -19.60 12.59 -3.52
C LYS A 34 -20.38 13.22 -2.37
N ASP A 35 -19.73 14.01 -1.50
CA ASP A 35 -20.31 14.53 -0.25
C ASP A 35 -20.86 13.43 0.69
N GLU A 36 -20.32 12.21 0.58
CA GLU A 36 -20.66 11.04 1.41
C GLU A 36 -19.57 10.75 2.46
N PHE A 37 -18.79 11.77 2.82
CA PHE A 37 -17.65 11.61 3.73
C PHE A 37 -18.10 11.15 5.13
N ASN A 38 -17.48 10.07 5.60
CA ASN A 38 -17.63 9.61 6.97
C ASN A 38 -16.25 9.53 7.63
N LEU A 39 -16.07 10.33 8.69
CA LEU A 39 -14.81 10.42 9.43
C LEU A 39 -14.37 9.08 10.03
N LYS A 40 -15.31 8.30 10.60
CA LYS A 40 -15.00 7.00 11.22
C LYS A 40 -14.48 6.01 10.18
N ILE A 41 -15.14 5.96 9.01
CA ILE A 41 -14.73 5.11 7.89
C ILE A 41 -13.35 5.54 7.39
N SER A 42 -13.13 6.84 7.23
CA SER A 42 -11.85 7.36 6.73
C SER A 42 -10.68 7.08 7.68
N ILE A 43 -10.88 7.18 9.00
CA ILE A 43 -9.88 6.81 10.00
C ILE A 43 -9.57 5.31 9.94
N ALA A 44 -10.60 4.47 9.82
CA ALA A 44 -10.42 3.02 9.70
C ALA A 44 -9.62 2.65 8.45
N PHE A 45 -9.99 3.16 7.27
CA PHE A 45 -9.26 2.88 6.03
C PHE A 45 -7.89 3.55 5.98
N GLY A 46 -7.70 4.70 6.62
CA GLY A 46 -6.37 5.31 6.81
C GLY A 46 -5.45 4.41 7.65
N SER A 47 -6.00 3.76 8.68
CA SER A 47 -5.25 2.80 9.50
C SER A 47 -4.88 1.54 8.70
N VAL A 48 -5.81 1.03 7.89
CA VAL A 48 -5.56 -0.10 6.96
C VAL A 48 -4.48 0.26 5.94
N TYR A 49 -4.54 1.47 5.37
CA TYR A 49 -3.51 1.97 4.46
C TYR A 49 -2.13 2.00 5.11
N LEU A 50 -2.01 2.49 6.35
CA LEU A 50 -0.74 2.51 7.07
C LEU A 50 -0.14 1.09 7.22
N ILE A 51 -0.97 0.10 7.55
CA ILE A 51 -0.51 -1.30 7.66
C ILE A 51 0.00 -1.80 6.29
N ILE A 52 -0.78 -1.57 5.23
CA ILE A 52 -0.39 -1.96 3.86
C ILE A 52 0.89 -1.26 3.43
N PHE A 53 1.02 0.03 3.71
CA PHE A 53 2.20 0.83 3.40
C PHE A 53 3.44 0.29 4.11
N LEU A 54 3.34 -0.09 5.39
CA LEU A 54 4.45 -0.68 6.14
C LEU A 54 4.86 -2.04 5.56
N ILE A 55 3.89 -2.89 5.22
CA ILE A 55 4.16 -4.20 4.59
C ILE A 55 4.81 -4.00 3.21
N ALA A 56 4.26 -3.12 2.37
CA ALA A 56 4.79 -2.80 1.06
C ALA A 56 6.23 -2.30 1.15
N THR A 57 6.48 -1.34 2.04
CA THR A 57 7.80 -0.75 2.28
C THR A 57 8.80 -1.82 2.75
N PHE A 58 8.40 -2.69 3.68
CA PHE A 58 9.24 -3.80 4.14
C PHE A 58 9.60 -4.75 2.99
N LEU A 59 8.62 -5.15 2.19
CA LEU A 59 8.82 -6.05 1.05
C LEU A 59 9.72 -5.45 -0.03
N ILE A 60 9.55 -4.16 -0.32
CA ILE A 60 10.39 -3.40 -1.27
C ILE A 60 11.81 -3.29 -0.75
N ILE A 61 12.02 -2.95 0.53
CA ILE A 61 13.37 -2.82 1.10
C ILE A 61 14.09 -4.17 1.12
N VAL A 62 13.42 -5.24 1.57
CA VAL A 62 14.00 -6.59 1.62
C VAL A 62 14.34 -7.10 0.21
N GLY A 63 13.46 -6.85 -0.76
CA GLY A 63 13.64 -7.22 -2.16
C GLY A 63 14.70 -6.39 -2.89
N GLY A 64 14.64 -5.06 -2.78
CA GLY A 64 15.45 -4.08 -3.51
C GLY A 64 16.83 -3.79 -2.93
N SER A 65 17.17 -4.31 -1.73
CA SER A 65 18.46 -4.06 -1.04
C SER A 65 19.76 -4.49 -1.77
N LYS A 66 19.71 -4.89 -3.06
CA LYS A 66 20.91 -5.27 -3.85
C LYS A 66 20.82 -4.93 -5.35
N SER A 67 20.07 -3.90 -5.74
CA SER A 67 20.04 -3.43 -7.14
C SER A 67 20.67 -2.05 -7.31
N GLU A 68 21.80 -1.82 -6.65
CA GLU A 68 22.88 -0.94 -7.10
C GLU A 68 24.18 -1.73 -7.13
#